data_AF-G2WW26-F1
#
_entry.id   AF-G2WW26-F1
#
_cell.length_a   1.000
_cell.length_b   1.000
_cell.length_c   1.000
_cell.angle_alpha   90.00
_cell.angle_beta   90.00
_cell.angle_gamma   90.00
#
_symmetry.space_group_name_H-M   'P 1'
#
loop_
_entity.id
_entity.type
_entity.pdbx_description
1 polymer ?
#
loop_
_entity_poly.entity_id
_entity_poly.type
_entity_poly.pdbx_seq_one_letter_code
_entity_poly.pdbx_strand_id
1 'polypeptide(L)'
;MIVSFKLETDPAILVHKARYSLDRYQHHLVIGNLLSTRKWEVVFVSPGRPDHWVRVPSAAREAASHRRDAGAAAAGRQGPTQAQAQAQGDEHVDEKPMDPAWLPDGEPEVEIESLIIPAVEALHREHIKASAASK
;
A
#
# COMPACT_ATOMS: atom_id res chain seq x y z
N MET A 1 19.76 8.47 0.59
CA MET A 1 18.44 8.11 1.18
C MET A 1 18.66 7.10 2.31
N ILE A 2 17.93 7.25 3.41
CA ILE A 2 17.96 6.36 4.58
C ILE A 2 16.57 5.73 4.70
N VAL A 3 16.52 4.39 4.72
CA VAL A 3 15.30 3.59 4.84
C VAL A 3 15.40 2.74 6.10
N SER A 4 14.33 2.66 6.88
CA SER A 4 14.23 1.74 8.01
C SER A 4 12.96 0.89 7.93
N PHE A 5 12.96 -0.24 8.65
CA PHE A 5 11.82 -1.14 8.73
C PHE A 5 11.12 -1.02 10.09
N LYS A 6 9.80 -1.17 10.08
CA LYS A 6 8.95 -1.20 11.27
C LYS A 6 8.05 -2.42 11.24
N LEU A 7 8.36 -3.40 12.10
CA LEU A 7 7.52 -4.57 12.35
C LEU A 7 6.60 -4.29 13.53
N GLU A 8 5.30 -4.54 13.36
CA GLU A 8 4.31 -4.53 14.44
C GLU A 8 3.43 -5.78 14.37
N THR A 9 2.63 -6.03 15.41
CA THR A 9 1.61 -7.10 15.41
C THR A 9 0.19 -6.56 15.45
N ASP A 10 0.03 -5.28 15.82
CA ASP A 10 -1.27 -4.60 15.90
C ASP A 10 -1.43 -3.61 14.73
N PRO A 11 -2.45 -3.80 13.85
CA PRO A 11 -2.72 -2.90 12.74
C PRO A 11 -2.99 -1.45 13.17
N ALA A 12 -3.55 -1.23 14.36
CA ALA A 12 -3.95 0.10 14.82
C ALA A 12 -2.74 1.02 15.09
N ILE A 13 -1.56 0.45 15.36
CA ILE A 13 -0.36 1.22 15.73
C ILE A 13 0.70 1.30 14.63
N LEU A 14 0.62 0.47 13.58
CA LEU A 14 1.68 0.35 12.57
C LEU A 14 2.07 1.69 11.94
N VAL A 15 1.11 2.38 11.32
CA VAL A 15 1.35 3.66 10.65
C VAL A 15 1.77 4.74 11.65
N HIS A 16 1.15 4.75 12.83
CA HIS A 16 1.49 5.70 13.88
C HIS A 16 2.95 5.55 14.34
N LYS A 17 3.41 4.32 14.58
CA LYS A 17 4.80 4.01 14.98
C LYS A 17 5.80 4.26 13.85
N ALA A 18 5.40 4.05 12.60
CA ALA A 18 6.21 4.38 11.43
C ALA A 18 6.42 5.89 11.31
N ARG A 19 5.35 6.69 11.38
CA ARG A 19 5.42 8.17 11.38
C ARG A 19 6.26 8.71 12.53
N TYR A 20 6.02 8.21 13.74
CA TYR A 20 6.85 8.56 14.90
C TYR A 20 8.35 8.29 14.67
N SER A 21 8.69 7.21 13.95
CA SER A 21 10.09 6.88 13.65
C SER A 21 10.68 7.84 12.60
N LEU A 22 9.90 8.28 11.61
CA LEU A 22 10.32 9.34 10.68
C LEU A 22 10.65 10.63 11.45
N ASP A 23 9.75 11.07 12.33
CA ASP A 23 9.92 12.31 13.07
C ASP A 23 11.10 12.24 14.05
N ARG A 24 11.28 11.09 14.73
CA ARG A 24 12.35 10.93 15.73
C ARG A 24 13.75 10.82 15.12
N TYR A 25 13.87 10.18 13.96
CA TYR A 25 15.17 9.82 13.39
C TYR A 25 15.47 10.49 12.04
N GLN A 26 14.54 11.28 11.52
CA GLN A 26 14.67 12.02 10.26
C GLN A 26 15.07 11.11 9.09
N HIS A 27 14.46 9.92 9.04
CA HIS A 27 14.61 9.01 7.91
C HIS A 27 13.83 9.53 6.69
N HIS A 28 14.17 9.00 5.51
CA HIS A 28 13.50 9.38 4.27
C HIS A 28 12.28 8.51 3.97
N LEU A 29 12.30 7.27 4.47
CA LEU A 29 11.25 6.27 4.29
C LEU A 29 11.26 5.30 5.47
N VAL A 30 10.09 4.96 5.98
CA VAL A 30 9.88 3.81 6.86
C VAL A 30 9.00 2.82 6.13
N ILE A 31 9.44 1.57 6.01
CA ILE A 31 8.65 0.47 5.48
C ILE A 31 8.04 -0.29 6.66
N GLY A 32 6.73 -0.16 6.82
CA GLY A 32 5.96 -0.83 7.87
C GLY A 32 5.39 -2.17 7.40
N ASN A 33 5.34 -3.15 8.29
CA ASN A 33 4.68 -4.43 8.02
C ASN A 33 4.11 -5.05 9.29
N LEU A 34 3.02 -5.81 9.16
CA LEU A 34 2.50 -6.63 10.25
C LEU A 34 3.17 -8.00 10.22
N LEU A 35 3.43 -8.61 11.39
CA LEU A 35 4.03 -9.95 11.46
C LEU A 35 3.23 -10.99 10.68
N SER A 36 1.90 -10.92 10.79
CA SER A 36 0.95 -11.86 10.17
C SER A 36 0.88 -11.74 8.65
N THR A 37 1.11 -10.55 8.09
CA THR A 37 0.99 -10.27 6.65
C THR A 37 2.31 -9.87 6.00
N ARG A 38 3.45 -9.99 6.71
CA ARG A 38 4.77 -9.46 6.30
C ARG A 38 5.28 -9.91 4.94
N LYS A 39 4.84 -11.08 4.48
CA LYS A 39 5.22 -11.66 3.18
C LYS A 39 4.29 -11.25 2.06
N TRP A 40 3.15 -10.66 2.39
CA TRP A 40 2.04 -10.38 1.51
C TRP A 40 1.85 -8.88 1.27
N GLU A 41 2.17 -8.05 2.27
CA GLU A 41 2.08 -6.61 2.12
C GLU A 41 3.04 -5.85 3.03
N VAL A 42 3.33 -4.62 2.60
CA VAL A 42 4.02 -3.60 3.38
C VAL A 42 3.43 -2.23 3.10
N VAL A 43 3.60 -1.28 4.02
CA VAL A 43 3.22 0.12 3.84
C VAL A 43 4.47 1.00 3.78
N PHE A 44 4.53 1.86 2.78
CA PHE A 44 5.56 2.87 2.61
C PHE A 44 5.07 4.16 3.28
N VAL A 45 5.77 4.59 4.32
CA VAL A 45 5.47 5.83 5.05
C VAL A 45 6.62 6.79 4.83
N SER A 46 6.34 7.95 4.24
CA SER A 46 7.34 8.98 3.95
C SER A 46 6.84 10.39 4.27
N PRO A 47 7.72 11.34 4.60
CA PRO A 47 7.30 12.69 4.97
C PRO A 47 6.60 13.40 3.81
N GLY A 48 5.45 14.02 4.08
CA GLY A 48 4.72 14.84 3.10
C GLY A 48 4.10 14.07 1.93
N ARG A 49 4.00 12.73 2.01
CA ARG A 49 3.31 11.89 1.03
C ARG A 49 2.23 11.05 1.72
N PRO A 50 1.14 10.69 1.02
CA PRO A 50 0.21 9.70 1.54
C PRO A 50 0.90 8.35 1.73
N ASP A 51 0.40 7.57 2.68
CA ASP A 51 0.90 6.22 2.91
C ASP A 51 0.60 5.35 1.67
N HIS A 52 1.56 4.53 1.25
CA HIS A 52 1.42 3.73 0.03
C HIS A 52 1.60 2.25 0.33
N TRP A 53 0.53 1.47 0.14
CA TRP A 53 0.54 0.02 0.36
C TRP A 53 1.07 -0.74 -0.86
N VAL A 54 2.09 -1.56 -0.64
CA VAL A 54 2.65 -2.49 -1.63
C VAL A 54 2.22 -3.89 -1.26
N ARG A 55 1.64 -4.62 -2.21
CA ARG A 55 1.00 -5.92 -1.95
C ARG A 55 1.37 -6.93 -3.01
N VAL A 56 1.61 -8.17 -2.61
CA VAL A 56 1.81 -9.28 -3.53
C VAL A 56 0.52 -9.50 -4.34
N PRO A 57 0.61 -9.60 -5.69
CA PRO A 57 -0.53 -9.95 -6.52
C PRO A 57 -1.15 -11.28 -6.09
N SER A 58 -2.47 -11.35 -6.11
CA SER A 58 -3.19 -12.61 -5.97
C SER A 58 -4.27 -12.68 -7.03
N ALA A 59 -4.52 -13.89 -7.56
CA ALA A 59 -5.53 -14.10 -8.61
C ALA A 59 -6.92 -13.54 -8.20
N ALA A 60 -7.26 -13.65 -6.92
CA ALA A 60 -8.50 -13.09 -6.37
C ALA A 60 -8.54 -11.54 -6.47
N ARG A 61 -7.41 -10.86 -6.23
CA ARG A 61 -7.29 -9.40 -6.29
C ARG A 61 -7.20 -8.88 -7.72
N GLU A 62 -6.47 -9.56 -8.60
CA GLU A 62 -6.41 -9.20 -10.02
C GLU A 62 -7.80 -9.26 -10.66
N ALA A 63 -8.56 -10.33 -10.35
CA ALA A 63 -9.95 -10.44 -10.78
C ALA A 63 -10.84 -9.34 -10.19
N ALA A 64 -10.61 -8.91 -8.94
CA ALA A 64 -11.34 -7.80 -8.32
C ALA A 64 -11.00 -6.45 -8.98
N SER A 65 -9.73 -6.17 -9.25
CA SER A 65 -9.29 -4.96 -9.94
C SER A 65 -9.81 -4.88 -11.37
N HIS A 66 -9.73 -5.97 -12.15
CA HIS A 66 -10.30 -6.00 -13.50
C HIS A 66 -11.82 -5.78 -13.53
N ARG A 67 -12.56 -6.31 -12.53
CA ARG A 67 -13.99 -6.03 -12.38
C ARG A 67 -14.26 -4.55 -12.07
N ARG A 68 -13.42 -3.90 -11.25
CA ARG A 68 -13.51 -2.46 -10.95
C ARG A 68 -13.29 -1.62 -12.21
N ASP A 69 -12.24 -1.90 -12.98
CA ASP A 69 -11.93 -1.15 -14.19
C ASP A 69 -12.99 -1.33 -15.29
N ALA A 70 -13.52 -2.56 -15.43
CA ALA A 70 -14.63 -2.85 -16.35
C ALA A 70 -15.95 -2.16 -15.92
N GLY A 71 -16.23 -2.09 -14.62
CA GLY A 71 -17.39 -1.37 -14.07
C GLY A 71 -17.31 0.15 -14.21
N ALA A 72 -16.11 0.72 -13.99
CA ALA A 72 -15.85 2.15 -14.18
C ALA A 72 -15.95 2.56 -15.67
N ALA A 73 -15.50 1.71 -16.60
CA ALA A 73 -15.64 1.95 -18.04
C ALA A 73 -17.11 1.90 -18.51
N ALA A 74 -17.97 1.12 -17.84
CA ALA A 74 -19.41 1.03 -18.14
C ALA A 74 -20.23 2.18 -17.52
N ALA A 75 -19.78 2.77 -16.41
CA ALA A 75 -20.49 3.82 -15.67
C ALA A 75 -20.49 5.21 -16.36
N GLY A 76 -19.76 5.40 -17.46
CA GLY A 76 -19.70 6.66 -18.21
C GLY A 76 -20.93 6.99 -19.06
N ARG A 77 -22.02 6.20 -18.99
CA ARG A 77 -23.23 6.40 -19.81
C ARG A 77 -24.51 6.06 -19.06
N GLN A 78 -24.94 6.86 -18.09
CA GLN A 78 -26.35 7.01 -17.73
C GLN A 78 -26.55 8.14 -16.70
N GLY A 79 -27.43 9.08 -17.02
CA GLY A 79 -27.91 10.14 -16.12
C GLY A 79 -28.74 9.58 -14.95
N PRO A 80 -29.20 10.44 -14.02
CA PRO A 80 -29.57 10.00 -12.69
C PRO A 80 -30.98 9.39 -12.66
N THR A 81 -31.09 8.15 -12.18
CA THR A 81 -32.35 7.60 -11.66
C THR A 81 -32.15 7.18 -10.21
N GLN A 82 -32.96 7.78 -9.33
CA GLN A 82 -33.02 7.51 -7.91
C GLN A 82 -33.83 6.24 -7.66
N ALA A 83 -33.18 5.16 -7.24
CA ALA A 83 -33.73 4.14 -6.35
C ALA A 83 -32.61 3.17 -5.94
N GLN A 84 -32.30 3.16 -4.64
CA GLN A 84 -32.06 1.98 -3.77
C GLN A 84 -31.18 0.84 -4.35
N ALA A 85 -30.22 0.25 -3.65
CA ALA A 85 -29.74 0.29 -2.29
C ALA A 85 -28.44 -0.56 -2.30
N GLN A 86 -27.58 -0.37 -1.30
CA GLN A 86 -26.53 -1.34 -0.94
C GLN A 86 -25.50 -1.66 -2.02
N ALA A 87 -24.67 -0.68 -2.36
CA ALA A 87 -23.33 -0.92 -2.87
C ALA A 87 -22.38 0.17 -2.39
N GLN A 88 -22.31 0.39 -1.07
CA GLN A 88 -21.08 0.93 -0.48
C GLN A 88 -20.06 -0.22 -0.48
N GLY A 89 -19.62 -0.62 -1.68
CA GLY A 89 -18.44 -1.45 -1.83
C GLY A 89 -17.26 -0.58 -1.40
N ASP A 90 -16.62 -0.97 -0.31
CA ASP A 90 -15.49 -0.30 0.33
C ASP A 90 -14.56 0.41 -0.67
N GLU A 91 -14.64 1.73 -0.73
CA GLU A 91 -13.69 2.59 -1.45
C GLU A 91 -12.30 2.63 -0.77
N HIS A 92 -12.09 1.83 0.28
CA HIS A 92 -11.00 2.00 1.24
C HIS A 92 -10.18 0.72 1.53
N VAL A 93 -10.41 -0.38 0.81
CA VAL A 93 -9.72 -1.67 1.06
C VAL A 93 -8.21 -1.58 0.76
N ASP A 94 -7.78 -0.61 -0.04
CA ASP A 94 -6.37 -0.43 -0.40
C ASP A 94 -5.58 0.52 0.51
N GLU A 95 -6.22 1.23 1.45
CA GLU A 95 -5.55 2.12 2.41
C GLU A 95 -5.40 1.54 3.83
N LYS A 96 -6.06 0.41 4.11
CA LYS A 96 -6.02 -0.28 5.40
C LYS A 96 -5.16 -1.55 5.34
N PRO A 97 -4.55 -1.96 6.47
CA PRO A 97 -3.88 -3.26 6.56
C PRO A 97 -4.83 -4.41 6.19
N MET A 98 -4.26 -5.46 5.59
CA MET A 98 -4.97 -6.68 5.24
C MET A 98 -5.37 -7.47 6.48
N ASP A 99 -6.56 -8.08 6.45
CA ASP A 99 -6.95 -9.08 7.43
C ASP A 99 -6.19 -10.39 7.15
N PRO A 100 -5.40 -10.93 8.11
CA PRO A 100 -4.72 -12.21 7.97
C PRO A 100 -5.64 -13.38 7.61
N ALA A 101 -6.95 -13.30 7.94
CA ALA A 101 -7.92 -14.33 7.60
C ALA A 101 -8.19 -14.47 6.10
N TRP A 102 -7.78 -13.50 5.28
CA TRP A 102 -7.93 -13.53 3.81
C TRP A 102 -6.71 -14.05 3.08
N LEU A 103 -5.65 -14.42 3.81
CA LEU A 103 -4.46 -14.97 3.20
C LEU A 103 -4.70 -16.40 2.70
N PRO A 104 -4.20 -16.75 1.50
CA PRO A 104 -4.23 -18.13 1.06
C PRO A 104 -3.29 -18.98 1.93
N ASP A 105 -3.55 -20.28 1.97
CA ASP A 105 -2.67 -21.22 2.65
C ASP A 105 -1.30 -21.28 1.97
N GLY A 106 -0.23 -21.14 2.76
CA GLY A 106 1.15 -21.26 2.29
C GLY A 106 1.84 -19.91 2.04
N GLU A 107 2.86 -19.96 1.18
CA GLU A 107 3.73 -18.83 0.87
C GLU A 107 3.32 -18.18 -0.45
N PRO A 108 3.51 -16.86 -0.62
CA PRO A 108 3.27 -16.22 -1.90
C PRO A 108 4.21 -16.77 -2.98
N GLU A 109 3.70 -16.87 -4.22
CA GLU A 109 4.52 -17.28 -5.38
C GLU A 109 5.63 -16.26 -5.69
N VAL A 110 5.40 -14.99 -5.38
CA VAL A 110 6.34 -13.89 -5.56
C VAL A 110 6.70 -13.31 -4.20
N GLU A 111 7.99 -13.23 -3.92
CA GLU A 111 8.51 -12.57 -2.73
C GLU A 111 8.19 -11.07 -2.76
N ILE A 112 7.69 -10.52 -1.65
CA ILE A 112 7.32 -9.10 -1.53
C ILE A 112 8.52 -8.18 -1.81
N GLU A 113 9.75 -8.63 -1.57
CA GLU A 113 11.00 -7.95 -1.86
C GLU A 113 11.14 -7.61 -3.35
N SER A 114 10.62 -8.47 -4.24
CA SER A 114 10.62 -8.23 -5.69
C SER A 114 9.78 -6.99 -6.07
N LEU A 115 8.88 -6.56 -5.19
CA LEU A 115 8.08 -5.34 -5.35
C LEU A 115 8.67 -4.15 -4.55
N ILE A 116 9.19 -4.43 -3.34
CA ILE A 116 9.80 -3.41 -2.49
C ILE A 116 11.02 -2.78 -3.16
N ILE A 117 11.93 -3.60 -3.70
CA ILE A 117 13.23 -3.11 -4.20
C ILE A 117 13.07 -2.13 -5.37
N PRO A 118 12.28 -2.41 -6.43
CA PRO A 118 12.04 -1.44 -7.50
C PRO A 118 11.35 -0.17 -7.02
N ALA A 119 10.41 -0.27 -6.07
CA ALA A 119 9.72 0.89 -5.50
C ALA A 119 10.68 1.80 -4.71
N VAL A 120 11.56 1.21 -3.90
CA VAL A 120 12.61 1.95 -3.18
C VAL A 120 13.62 2.56 -4.15
N GLU A 121 13.99 1.87 -5.23
CA GLU A 121 14.88 2.41 -6.26
C GLU A 121 14.30 3.68 -6.91
N ALA A 122 13.00 3.67 -7.25
CA ALA A 122 12.32 4.83 -7.81
C ALA A 122 12.36 6.04 -6.86
N LEU A 123 12.02 5.82 -5.57
CA LEU A 123 12.09 6.87 -4.54
C LEU A 123 13.52 7.38 -4.33
N HIS A 124 14.51 6.49 -4.39
CA HIS A 124 15.91 6.86 -4.27
C HIS A 124 16.35 7.74 -5.45
N ARG A 125 15.92 7.39 -6.67
CA ARG A 125 16.20 8.17 -7.89
C ARG A 125 15.58 9.57 -7.81
N GLU A 126 14.35 9.70 -7.31
CA GLU A 126 13.72 11.00 -7.05
C GLU A 126 14.51 11.82 -6.02
N HIS A 127 14.91 11.20 -4.92
CA HIS A 127 15.69 11.85 -3.87
C HIS A 127 17.05 12.37 -4.38
N ILE A 128 17.74 11.62 -5.25
CA ILE A 128 18.98 12.07 -5.91
C ILE A 128 18.71 13.32 -6.75
N LYS A 129 17.67 13.30 -7.59
CA LYS A 129 17.32 14.44 -8.46
C LYS A 129 16.99 15.69 -7.63
N ALA A 130 16.19 15.55 -6.58
CA ALA A 130 15.83 16.66 -5.69
C ALA A 130 17.07 17.24 -4.97
N SER A 131 17.97 16.37 -4.50
CA SER A 131 19.21 16.79 -3.84
C SER A 131 20.20 17.47 -4.79
N ALA A 132 20.18 17.10 -6.07
CA ALA A 132 20.99 17.73 -7.11
C ALA A 132 20.43 19.11 -7.52
N ALA A 133 19.10 19.27 -7.56
CA ALA A 133 18.45 20.53 -7.91
C ALA A 133 18.51 21.59 -6.80
N SER A 134 18.74 21.17 -5.55
CA SER A 134 18.87 22.06 -4.39
C SER A 134 20.30 22.60 -4.18
N LYS A 135 21.26 22.21 -5.03
CA LYS A 135 22.63 22.72 -5.04
C LYS A 135 22.80 23.77 -6.12
#